data_AF-A0A5E7E2H7-F1
#
_entry.id   AF-A0A5E7E2H7-F1
#
_cell.length_a   1.000
_cell.length_b   1.000
_cell.length_c   1.000
_cell.angle_alpha   90.00
_cell.angle_beta   90.00
_cell.angle_gamma   90.00
#
_symmetry.space_group_name_H-M   'P 1'
#
loop_
_entity.id
_entity.type
_entity.pdbx_description
1 polymer ?
#
loop_
_entity_poly.entity_id
_entity_poly.type
_entity_poly.pdbx_seq_one_letter_code
_entity_poly.pdbx_strand_id
1 'polypeptide(L)'
;MLSRRALHALDEAEAIATLRASQSRRLYRQSAYVFAPTKNFEYILQACVTDKHVQAALSELKVRARRPYTCRHTYATMCLMAGMNPGFIANQLSHSVQMLLSTYTRWINSSEDWIELGKLEQSLNGTKLVQAETVPL
;
A
#
# COMPACT_ATOMS: atom_id res chain seq x y z
N MET A 1 1.21 -4.69 -24.30
CA MET A 1 0.99 -6.13 -24.04
C MET A 1 0.66 -6.32 -22.57
N LEU A 2 -0.38 -7.08 -22.25
CA LEU A 2 -0.74 -7.39 -20.85
C LEU A 2 0.28 -8.37 -20.26
N SER A 3 0.63 -8.18 -18.98
CA SER A 3 1.56 -9.07 -18.29
C SER A 3 0.96 -10.47 -18.10
N ARG A 4 1.79 -11.51 -17.97
CA ARG A 4 1.33 -12.89 -17.69
C ARG A 4 0.41 -12.98 -16.47
N ARG A 5 0.68 -12.16 -15.44
CA ARG A 5 -0.17 -12.06 -14.24
C ARG A 5 -1.55 -11.46 -14.57
N ALA A 6 -1.60 -10.49 -15.47
CA ALA A 6 -2.84 -9.88 -15.88
C ALA A 6 -3.69 -10.85 -16.72
N LEU A 7 -3.08 -11.64 -17.60
CA LEU A 7 -3.79 -12.70 -18.33
C LEU A 7 -4.38 -13.74 -17.38
N HIS A 8 -3.57 -14.28 -16.46
CA HIS A 8 -4.06 -15.22 -15.44
C HIS A 8 -5.21 -14.64 -14.59
N ALA A 9 -5.15 -13.34 -14.24
CA ALA A 9 -6.21 -12.71 -13.50
C ALA A 9 -7.52 -12.62 -14.28
N LEU A 10 -7.45 -12.50 -15.61
CA LEU A 10 -8.63 -12.52 -16.48
C LEU A 10 -9.24 -13.93 -16.55
N ASP A 11 -8.42 -14.96 -16.71
CA ASP A 11 -8.87 -16.36 -16.73
C ASP A 11 -9.60 -16.74 -15.43
N GLU A 12 -9.03 -16.37 -14.28
CA GLU A 12 -9.64 -16.57 -12.97
C GLU A 12 -10.95 -15.77 -12.81
N ALA A 13 -10.97 -14.52 -13.30
CA ALA A 13 -12.17 -13.69 -13.24
C ALA A 13 -13.31 -14.30 -14.07
N GLU A 14 -13.00 -14.88 -15.23
CA GLU A 14 -13.95 -15.57 -16.09
C GLU A 14 -14.47 -16.86 -15.42
N ALA A 15 -13.58 -17.67 -14.84
CA ALA A 15 -13.96 -18.86 -14.07
C ALA A 15 -14.89 -18.53 -12.90
N ILE A 16 -14.61 -17.45 -12.17
CA ILE A 16 -15.46 -16.97 -11.08
C ILE A 16 -16.81 -16.45 -11.62
N ALA A 17 -16.81 -15.75 -12.76
CA ALA A 17 -18.03 -15.23 -13.37
C ALA A 17 -18.96 -16.36 -13.84
N THR A 18 -18.42 -17.40 -14.48
CA THR A 18 -19.20 -18.59 -14.89
C THR A 18 -19.77 -19.34 -13.68
N LEU A 19 -18.98 -19.51 -12.62
CA LEU A 19 -19.43 -20.11 -11.37
C LEU A 19 -20.53 -19.28 -10.68
N ARG A 20 -20.45 -17.96 -10.73
CA ARG A 20 -21.51 -17.07 -10.22
C ARG A 20 -22.80 -17.17 -11.04
N ALA A 21 -22.69 -17.35 -12.36
CA ALA A 21 -23.85 -17.49 -13.24
C ALA A 21 -24.60 -18.82 -13.04
N SER A 22 -23.89 -19.90 -12.71
CA SER A 22 -24.48 -21.23 -12.48
C SER A 22 -25.18 -21.36 -11.12
N GLN A 23 -24.90 -20.49 -10.15
CA GLN A 23 -25.51 -20.53 -8.82
C GLN A 23 -26.94 -19.99 -8.83
N SER A 24 -27.92 -20.90 -8.77
CA SER A 24 -29.36 -20.58 -8.78
C SER A 24 -29.84 -19.73 -7.60
N ARG A 25 -29.16 -19.81 -6.45
CA ARG A 25 -29.53 -19.10 -5.21
C ARG A 25 -29.14 -17.61 -5.21
N ARG A 26 -28.42 -17.14 -6.23
CA ARG A 26 -27.90 -15.76 -6.27
C ARG A 26 -28.90 -14.84 -6.98
N LEU A 27 -29.24 -13.73 -6.33
CA LEU A 27 -30.14 -12.72 -6.90
C LEU A 27 -29.48 -11.99 -8.09
N TYR A 28 -28.21 -11.60 -7.93
CA TYR A 28 -27.43 -10.92 -8.95
C TYR A 28 -26.41 -11.87 -9.59
N ARG A 29 -26.71 -12.34 -10.81
CA ARG A 29 -25.83 -13.25 -11.57
C ARG A 29 -24.64 -12.51 -12.17
N GLN A 30 -24.86 -11.28 -12.60
CA GLN A 30 -23.83 -10.36 -13.07
C GLN A 30 -23.67 -9.22 -12.07
N SER A 31 -22.45 -8.69 -11.94
CA SER A 31 -22.15 -7.55 -11.08
C SER A 31 -21.19 -6.63 -11.81
N ALA A 32 -21.45 -5.32 -11.73
CA ALA A 32 -20.57 -4.29 -12.28
C ALA A 32 -19.33 -4.02 -11.39
N TYR A 33 -19.29 -4.58 -10.17
CA TYR A 33 -18.25 -4.32 -9.20
C TYR A 33 -17.17 -5.41 -9.22
N VAL A 34 -15.92 -5.00 -9.02
CA VAL A 34 -14.78 -5.93 -8.88
C VAL A 34 -15.01 -6.93 -7.74
N PHE A 35 -15.51 -6.44 -6.60
CA PHE A 35 -15.81 -7.24 -5.43
C PHE A 35 -17.31 -7.42 -5.25
N ALA A 36 -17.89 -8.39 -5.97
CA ALA A 36 -19.29 -8.75 -5.85
C ALA A 36 -19.54 -9.66 -4.63
N PRO A 37 -20.48 -9.34 -3.73
CA PRO A 37 -20.78 -10.17 -2.56
C PRO A 37 -21.54 -11.45 -2.95
N THR A 38 -21.45 -12.51 -2.16
CA THR A 38 -22.03 -13.82 -2.52
C THR A 38 -23.58 -13.86 -2.47
N LYS A 39 -24.21 -12.99 -1.67
CA LYS A 39 -25.67 -13.02 -1.35
C LYS A 39 -26.49 -12.01 -2.19
N ASN A 40 -27.69 -11.70 -1.71
CA ASN A 40 -28.74 -10.84 -2.29
C ASN A 40 -28.38 -9.35 -2.47
N PHE A 41 -27.12 -8.97 -2.38
CA PHE A 41 -26.69 -7.58 -2.52
C PHE A 41 -25.87 -7.43 -3.80
N GLU A 42 -25.97 -6.27 -4.44
CA GLU A 42 -25.21 -6.00 -5.66
C GLU A 42 -23.74 -5.62 -5.35
N TYR A 43 -23.52 -4.96 -4.21
CA TYR A 43 -22.23 -4.53 -3.71
C TYR A 43 -22.11 -4.69 -2.19
N ILE A 44 -20.88 -4.56 -1.68
CA ILE A 44 -20.58 -4.68 -0.25
C ILE A 44 -21.06 -3.42 0.48
N LEU A 45 -22.08 -3.57 1.33
CA LEU A 45 -22.68 -2.46 2.09
C LEU A 45 -21.98 -2.19 3.43
N GLN A 46 -21.34 -3.20 4.01
CA GLN A 46 -20.78 -3.13 5.36
C GLN A 46 -19.36 -3.67 5.41
N ALA A 47 -18.49 -2.97 6.13
CA ALA A 47 -17.11 -3.39 6.36
C ALA A 47 -17.00 -4.73 7.12
N CYS A 48 -18.04 -5.14 7.85
CA CYS A 48 -18.05 -6.42 8.57
C CYS A 48 -17.87 -7.63 7.63
N VAL A 49 -18.26 -7.51 6.35
CA VAL A 49 -18.10 -8.57 5.36
C VAL A 49 -16.63 -8.72 5.01
N THR A 50 -15.95 -7.62 4.67
CA THR A 50 -14.52 -7.62 4.35
C THR A 50 -13.67 -7.98 5.56
N ASP A 51 -14.03 -7.52 6.74
CA ASP A 51 -13.32 -7.80 7.99
C ASP A 51 -13.24 -9.30 8.27
N LYS A 52 -14.33 -10.04 8.05
CA LYS A 52 -14.37 -11.50 8.23
C LYS A 52 -13.40 -12.23 7.31
N HIS A 53 -13.36 -11.85 6.04
CA HIS A 53 -12.46 -12.48 5.07
C HIS A 53 -10.99 -12.23 5.42
N VAL A 54 -10.65 -10.99 5.82
CA VAL A 54 -9.28 -10.66 6.25
C VAL A 54 -8.92 -11.38 7.54
N GLN A 55 -9.82 -11.47 8.52
CA GLN A 55 -9.58 -12.19 9.76
C GLN A 55 -9.36 -13.69 9.53
N ALA A 56 -10.12 -14.31 8.62
CA ALA A 56 -9.93 -15.70 8.24
C ALA A 56 -8.53 -15.93 7.67
N ALA A 57 -8.11 -15.10 6.71
CA ALA A 57 -6.78 -15.17 6.12
C ALA A 57 -5.65 -14.96 7.15
N LEU A 58 -5.80 -13.99 8.05
CA LEU A 58 -4.82 -13.75 9.12
C LEU A 58 -4.71 -14.95 10.08
N SER A 59 -5.83 -15.60 10.39
CA SER A 59 -5.87 -16.76 11.28
C SER A 59 -5.15 -17.96 10.66
N GLU A 60 -5.36 -18.21 9.37
CA GLU A 60 -4.67 -19.26 8.61
C GLU A 60 -3.15 -19.02 8.55
N LEU A 61 -2.75 -17.75 8.36
CA LEU A 61 -1.35 -17.33 8.38
C LEU A 61 -0.74 -17.26 9.78
N LYS A 62 -1.49 -17.58 10.84
CA LYS A 62 -1.08 -17.46 12.26
C LYS A 62 -0.62 -16.05 12.63
N VAL A 63 -1.14 -15.04 11.94
CA VAL A 63 -0.90 -13.63 12.24
C VAL A 63 -1.99 -13.14 13.20
N ARG A 64 -1.57 -12.38 14.21
CA ARG A 64 -2.49 -11.76 15.17
C ARG A 64 -3.58 -10.97 14.44
N ALA A 65 -4.84 -11.33 14.68
CA ALA A 65 -5.99 -10.70 14.02
C ALA A 65 -6.03 -9.18 14.29
N ARG A 66 -6.12 -8.38 13.23
CA ARG A 66 -6.21 -6.92 13.28
C ARG A 66 -7.31 -6.43 12.35
N ARG A 67 -7.77 -5.20 12.58
CA ARG A 67 -8.76 -4.57 11.70
C ARG A 67 -8.11 -4.30 10.34
N PRO A 68 -8.81 -4.48 9.21
CA PRO A 68 -8.26 -4.19 7.89
C PRO A 68 -7.76 -2.75 7.74
N TYR A 69 -8.36 -1.80 8.46
CA TYR A 69 -7.89 -0.41 8.50
C TYR A 69 -6.40 -0.28 8.90
N THR A 70 -5.87 -1.20 9.70
CA THR A 70 -4.44 -1.23 10.06
C THR A 70 -3.53 -1.43 8.84
N CYS A 71 -3.98 -2.14 7.80
CA CYS A 71 -3.19 -2.34 6.58
C CYS A 71 -2.87 -1.01 5.88
N ARG A 72 -3.76 -0.01 6.00
CA ARG A 72 -3.51 1.35 5.48
C ARG A 72 -2.34 2.03 6.19
N HIS A 73 -2.24 1.84 7.51
CA HIS A 73 -1.11 2.34 8.29
C HIS A 73 0.19 1.62 7.91
N THR A 74 0.14 0.29 7.77
CA THR A 74 1.29 -0.51 7.32
C THR A 74 1.80 -0.03 5.96
N TYR A 75 0.90 0.20 5.00
CA TYR A 75 1.26 0.71 3.68
C TYR A 75 1.96 2.08 3.75
N ALA A 76 1.42 3.02 4.55
CA ALA A 76 2.04 4.33 4.73
C ALA A 76 3.46 4.22 5.29
N THR A 77 3.66 3.41 6.33
CA THR A 77 4.96 3.18 6.95
C THR A 77 5.93 2.52 5.96
N MET A 78 5.49 1.50 5.21
CA MET A 78 6.33 0.84 4.20
C MET A 78 6.81 1.80 3.11
N CYS A 79 5.93 2.67 2.60
CA CYS A 79 6.31 3.67 1.60
C CYS A 79 7.31 4.68 2.15
N LEU A 80 7.14 5.10 3.40
CA LEU A 80 8.07 6.02 4.06
C LEU A 80 9.44 5.39 4.32
N MET A 81 9.47 4.15 4.81
CA MET A 81 10.72 3.39 4.99
C MET A 81 11.43 3.11 3.66
N ALA A 82 10.68 2.99 2.56
CA ALA A 82 11.24 2.89 1.22
C ALA A 82 11.75 4.23 0.66
N GLY A 83 11.68 5.33 1.42
CA GLY A 83 12.11 6.66 1.01
C GLY A 83 11.23 7.31 -0.07
N MET A 84 9.97 6.85 -0.24
CA MET A 84 9.07 7.43 -1.24
C MET A 84 8.63 8.85 -0.87
N ASN A 85 8.36 9.68 -1.89
CA ASN A 85 7.93 11.07 -1.70
C ASN A 85 6.65 11.17 -0.83
N PRO A 86 6.68 11.84 0.34
CA PRO A 86 5.53 11.98 1.23
C PRO A 86 4.30 12.62 0.57
N GLY A 87 4.49 13.55 -0.38
CA GLY A 87 3.40 14.16 -1.15
C GLY A 87 2.66 13.16 -2.02
N PHE A 88 3.38 12.24 -2.65
CA PHE A 88 2.79 11.14 -3.43
C PHE A 88 2.01 10.18 -2.52
N ILE A 89 2.58 9.80 -1.38
CA ILE A 89 1.93 8.89 -0.43
C ILE A 89 0.65 9.54 0.15
N ALA A 90 0.71 10.83 0.49
CA ALA A 90 -0.43 11.58 1.02
C ALA A 90 -1.59 11.63 0.01
N ASN A 91 -1.29 11.86 -1.27
CA ASN A 91 -2.28 11.81 -2.35
C ASN A 91 -2.91 10.43 -2.50
N GLN A 92 -2.11 9.36 -2.49
CA GLN A 92 -2.61 7.97 -2.55
C GLN A 92 -3.49 7.60 -1.36
N LEU A 93 -3.19 8.15 -0.19
CA LEU A 93 -3.98 7.98 1.01
C LEU A 93 -5.08 9.03 1.16
N SER A 94 -5.29 9.97 0.22
CA SER A 94 -6.31 11.02 0.36
C SER A 94 -6.23 11.78 1.70
N HIS A 95 -5.02 12.05 2.17
CA HIS A 95 -4.73 12.74 3.43
C HIS A 95 -3.85 13.97 3.18
N SER A 96 -3.83 14.94 4.10
CA SER A 96 -2.84 16.01 4.02
C SER A 96 -1.44 15.49 4.35
N VAL A 97 -0.42 16.06 3.72
CA VAL A 97 0.99 15.72 4.00
C VAL A 97 1.32 15.97 5.47
N GLN A 98 0.79 17.04 6.06
CA GLN A 98 0.94 17.35 7.47
C GLN A 98 0.41 16.21 8.37
N MET A 99 -0.78 15.68 8.07
CA MET A 99 -1.37 14.59 8.84
C MET A 99 -0.52 13.31 8.71
N LEU A 100 -0.08 12.99 7.49
CA LEU A 100 0.81 11.86 7.22
C LEU A 100 2.11 11.97 8.02
N LEU A 101 2.80 13.11 7.96
CA LEU A 101 4.04 13.31 8.71
C LEU A 101 3.79 13.23 10.22
N SER A 102 2.75 13.89 10.74
CA SER A 102 2.44 13.84 12.17
C SER A 102 2.18 12.42 12.70
N THR A 103 1.62 11.55 11.86
CA THR A 103 1.26 10.18 12.25
C THR A 103 2.41 9.20 12.11
N TYR A 104 3.23 9.33 11.07
CA TYR A 104 4.19 8.29 10.69
C TYR A 104 5.67 8.66 10.85
N THR A 105 6.02 9.95 11.01
CA THR A 105 7.43 10.36 11.20
C THR A 105 8.10 9.70 12.39
N ARG A 106 7.35 9.38 13.45
CA ARG A 106 7.85 8.64 14.62
C ARG A 106 8.56 7.33 14.25
N TRP A 107 8.15 6.68 13.16
CA TRP A 107 8.66 5.38 12.74
C TRP A 107 9.86 5.47 11.79
N ILE A 108 10.32 6.68 11.45
CA ILE A 108 11.46 6.92 10.55
C ILE A 108 12.76 7.16 11.34
N ASN A 109 12.66 7.70 12.58
CA ASN A 109 13.80 8.25 13.31
C ASN A 109 14.67 7.24 14.12
N SER A 110 14.45 5.92 14.04
CA SER A 110 15.04 5.02 15.04
C SER A 110 16.32 4.29 14.64
N SER A 111 16.66 4.19 13.35
CA SER A 111 17.80 3.36 12.92
C SER A 111 18.64 3.92 11.78
N GLU A 112 18.23 5.02 11.16
CA GLU A 112 18.78 5.45 9.86
C GLU A 112 19.37 6.86 9.86
N ASP A 113 19.40 7.57 11.01
CA ASP A 113 19.88 8.96 11.09
C ASP A 113 21.29 9.13 10.51
N TRP A 114 22.20 8.18 10.77
CA TRP A 114 23.56 8.17 10.21
C TRP A 114 23.58 7.84 8.71
N ILE A 115 22.65 7.02 8.23
CA ILE A 115 22.51 6.69 6.80
C ILE A 115 21.96 7.91 6.04
N GLU A 116 20.99 8.62 6.60
CA GLU A 116 20.44 9.86 6.04
C GLU A 116 21.50 10.97 5.99
N LEU A 117 22.33 11.10 7.03
CA LEU A 117 23.51 11.97 7.00
C LEU A 117 24.50 11.56 5.89
N GLY A 118 24.75 10.25 5.74
CA GLY A 118 25.59 9.73 4.67
C GLY A 118 25.09 10.06 3.25
N LYS A 119 23.77 10.23 3.05
CA LYS A 119 23.22 10.70 1.76
C LYS A 119 23.63 12.13 1.45
N LEU A 120 23.76 12.99 2.47
CA LEU A 120 24.27 14.35 2.29
C LEU A 120 25.75 14.33 1.91
N GLU A 121 26.55 13.48 2.56
CA GLU A 121 27.98 13.30 2.27
C GLU A 121 28.22 12.73 0.86
N GLN A 122 27.39 11.79 0.39
CA GLN A 122 27.47 11.28 -0.98
C GLN A 122 27.00 12.29 -2.04
N SER A 123 26.09 13.19 -1.68
CA SER A 123 25.57 14.24 -2.57
C SER A 123 26.49 15.47 -2.64
N LEU A 124 27.49 15.59 -1.75
CA LEU A 124 28.51 16.64 -1.72
C LEU A 124 29.54 16.57 -2.87
N ASN A 125 29.18 15.97 -4.01
CA ASN A 125 29.90 16.13 -5.28
C ASN A 125 29.58 17.49 -5.97
N GLY A 126 28.70 18.31 -5.39
CA GLY A 126 28.15 19.52 -6.01
C GLY A 126 28.74 20.87 -5.59
N THR A 127 29.48 20.96 -4.49
CA THR A 127 30.18 22.20 -4.12
C THR A 127 31.67 21.97 -4.23
N LYS A 128 32.30 22.54 -5.27
CA LYS A 128 33.76 22.72 -5.28
C LYS A 128 34.15 23.35 -3.95
N LEU A 129 35.07 22.72 -3.20
CA LEU A 129 35.72 23.36 -2.07
C LEU A 129 36.30 24.68 -2.57
N VAL A 130 35.79 25.81 -2.05
CA VAL A 130 36.18 27.15 -2.48
C VAL A 130 37.59 27.51 -1.96
N GLN A 131 38.18 26.72 -1.07
CA GLN A 131 39.51 27.02 -0.53
C GLN A 131 40.37 25.77 -0.39
N ALA A 132 41.35 25.67 -1.30
CA ALA A 132 42.63 25.00 -1.07
C ALA A 132 43.71 25.74 -1.88
N GLU A 133 43.75 27.07 -1.82
CA GLU A 133 44.95 27.81 -2.22
C GLU A 133 45.71 28.17 -0.96
N THR A 134 46.77 27.41 -0.71
CA THR A 134 47.82 27.73 0.24
C THR A 134 48.29 29.16 -0.02
N VAL A 135 48.10 30.05 0.95
CA VAL A 135 48.70 31.38 0.94
C VAL A 135 50.21 31.19 0.92
N PRO A 136 50.93 31.60 -0.14
CA PRO A 136 52.38 31.56 -0.15
C PRO A 136 52.90 32.59 0.86
N LEU A 137 53.82 32.15 1.72
CA LEU A 137 54.61 33.00 2.63
C LEU A 137 55.46 34.00 1.87
#